data_AF-V4AF46-F1
#
_entry.id   AF-V4AF46-F1
#
_cell.length_a   1.000
_cell.length_b   1.000
_cell.length_c   1.000
_cell.angle_alpha   90.00
_cell.angle_beta   90.00
_cell.angle_gamma   90.00
#
_symmetry.space_group_name_H-M   'P 1'
#
loop_
_entity.id
_entity.type
_entity.pdbx_description
1 polymer ?
#
loop_
_entity_poly.entity_id
_entity_poly.type
_entity_poly.pdbx_seq_one_letter_code
_entity_poly.pdbx_strand_id
1 'polypeptide(L)'
;MIFFSGTKWCGVGNISKDYNDLGVFRETDKCCREHDYCPDYISPYQSKYGLENNSPFVRLNCDCDNKFYDCLKKSTDQAGRTIGDLYFNFILSMCFMKCTDR
;
A
#
# COMPACT_ATOMS: atom_id res chain seq x y z
N MET A 1 15.20 2.27 -5.75
CA MET A 1 13.75 2.55 -5.79
C MET A 1 13.09 1.41 -6.55
N ILE A 2 12.15 0.70 -5.93
CA ILE A 2 11.49 -0.48 -6.53
C ILE A 2 10.03 -0.09 -6.79
N PHE A 3 9.62 -0.14 -8.05
CA PHE A 3 8.26 0.13 -8.49
C PHE A 3 7.81 -0.93 -9.47
N PHE A 4 6.51 -1.20 -9.49
CA PHE A 4 5.94 -2.07 -10.50
C PHE A 4 5.86 -1.34 -11.84
N SER A 5 6.56 -1.85 -12.86
CA SER A 5 6.56 -1.26 -14.21
C SER A 5 5.14 -1.07 -14.74
N GLY A 6 4.84 0.14 -15.22
CA GLY A 6 3.51 0.50 -15.71
C GLY A 6 2.58 1.09 -14.65
N THR A 7 3.04 1.25 -13.41
CA THR A 7 2.39 1.99 -12.32
C THR A 7 3.28 3.15 -11.89
N LYS A 8 2.71 4.12 -11.16
CA LYS A 8 3.46 5.24 -10.58
C LYS A 8 3.41 5.25 -9.06
N TRP A 9 2.44 4.56 -8.47
CA TRP A 9 2.14 4.53 -7.05
C TRP A 9 2.43 3.17 -6.40
N CYS A 10 2.59 2.10 -7.17
CA CYS A 10 2.85 0.78 -6.60
C CYS A 10 4.35 0.54 -6.36
N GLY A 11 4.84 0.90 -5.18
CA GLY A 11 6.22 0.66 -4.74
C GLY A 11 6.55 1.30 -3.39
N VAL A 12 7.84 1.52 -3.14
CA VAL A 12 8.26 2.27 -1.94
C VAL A 12 8.08 3.77 -2.20
N GLY A 13 6.96 4.32 -1.70
CA GLY A 13 6.47 5.64 -2.07
C GLY A 13 5.92 5.64 -3.51
N ASN A 14 6.00 6.79 -4.18
CA ASN A 14 5.54 6.92 -5.56
C ASN A 14 6.47 7.81 -6.41
N ILE A 15 6.36 7.66 -7.74
CA ILE A 15 7.06 8.48 -8.76
C ILE A 15 6.09 9.39 -9.52
N SER A 16 4.89 9.59 -8.97
CA SER A 16 3.87 10.43 -9.57
C SER A 16 4.31 11.90 -9.56
N LYS A 17 3.93 12.66 -10.60
CA LYS A 17 4.13 14.12 -10.61
C LYS A 17 3.07 14.85 -9.81
N ASP A 18 1.87 14.28 -9.77
CA ASP A 18 0.70 14.80 -9.07
C ASP A 18 -0.31 13.67 -8.82
N TYR A 19 -1.36 13.96 -8.06
CA TYR A 19 -2.41 13.01 -7.67
C TYR A 19 -3.04 12.26 -8.86
N ASN A 20 -3.21 12.91 -10.01
CA ASN A 20 -3.86 12.33 -11.19
C ASN A 20 -2.85 11.64 -12.13
N ASP A 21 -1.56 11.71 -11.83
CA ASP A 21 -0.51 11.10 -12.61
C ASP A 21 -0.46 9.59 -12.35
N LEU A 22 -1.20 8.86 -13.18
CA LEU A 22 -1.34 7.40 -13.14
C LEU A 22 -0.59 6.76 -14.32
N GLY A 23 -0.08 5.55 -14.11
CA GLY A 23 0.55 4.70 -15.12
C GLY A 23 -0.46 4.05 -16.08
N VAL A 24 0.03 3.09 -16.86
CA VAL A 24 -0.80 2.36 -17.85
C VAL A 24 -1.79 1.40 -17.17
N PHE A 25 -1.42 0.81 -16.05
CA PHE A 25 -2.30 -0.03 -15.23
C PHE A 25 -3.14 0.86 -14.30
N ARG A 26 -3.99 1.70 -14.88
CA ARG A 26 -4.66 2.81 -14.19
C ARG A 26 -5.50 2.36 -12.99
N GLU A 27 -6.23 1.26 -13.10
CA GLU A 27 -7.10 0.81 -12.01
C GLU A 27 -6.29 0.25 -10.85
N THR A 28 -5.23 -0.50 -11.15
CA THR A 28 -4.30 -0.97 -10.11
C THR A 28 -3.53 0.17 -9.47
N ASP A 29 -3.10 1.15 -10.27
CA ASP A 29 -2.33 2.29 -9.80
C ASP A 29 -3.16 3.22 -8.89
N LYS A 30 -4.47 3.35 -9.15
CA LYS A 30 -5.40 4.00 -8.22
C LYS A 30 -5.46 3.30 -6.86
N CYS A 31 -5.46 1.97 -6.84
CA CYS A 31 -5.44 1.22 -5.57
C CYS A 31 -4.19 1.52 -4.77
N CYS A 32 -3.02 1.55 -5.42
CA CYS A 32 -1.76 1.89 -4.75
C CYS A 32 -1.72 3.35 -4.31
N ARG A 33 -2.26 4.28 -5.12
CA ARG A 33 -2.41 5.68 -4.72
C ARG A 33 -3.26 5.82 -3.47
N GLU A 34 -4.42 5.17 -3.41
CA GLU A 34 -5.28 5.23 -2.21
C GLU A 34 -4.58 4.64 -0.98
N HIS A 35 -3.80 3.56 -1.17
CA HIS A 35 -2.99 2.94 -0.13
C HIS A 35 -1.90 3.88 0.41
N ASP A 36 -1.17 4.58 -0.48
CA ASP A 36 -0.18 5.60 -0.15
C ASP A 36 -0.76 6.76 0.69
N TYR A 37 -2.03 7.09 0.47
CA TYR A 37 -2.75 8.16 1.18
C TYR A 37 -3.39 7.72 2.51
N CYS A 38 -3.05 6.53 3.01
CA CYS A 38 -3.55 6.07 4.30
C CYS A 38 -3.30 7.10 5.41
N PRO A 39 -4.35 7.57 6.12
CA PRO A 39 -4.22 8.66 7.09
C PRO A 39 -3.45 8.26 8.34
N ASP A 40 -3.27 6.97 8.57
CA ASP A 40 -2.63 6.46 9.77
C ASP A 40 -1.60 5.38 9.46
N TYR A 41 -0.36 5.72 9.75
CA TYR A 41 0.80 4.89 9.51
C TYR A 41 1.86 5.07 10.61
N ILE A 42 2.80 4.12 10.65
CA ILE A 42 4.03 4.14 11.44
C ILE A 42 5.20 4.08 10.46
N SER A 43 6.00 5.15 10.40
CA SER A 43 7.18 5.21 9.54
C SER A 43 8.21 4.10 9.87
N PRO A 44 9.11 3.76 8.95
CA PRO A 44 10.22 2.84 9.22
C PRO A 44 11.02 3.25 10.46
N TYR A 45 11.32 2.30 11.32
CA TYR A 45 12.10 2.49 12.56
C TYR A 45 11.54 3.56 13.51
N GLN A 46 10.22 3.76 13.50
CA GLN A 46 9.52 4.66 14.40
C GLN A 46 8.53 3.90 15.28
N SER A 47 8.11 4.55 16.36
CA SER A 47 7.14 3.99 17.30
C SER A 47 5.91 4.89 17.38
N LYS A 48 4.72 4.27 17.43
CA LYS A 48 3.43 4.95 17.55
C LYS A 48 2.44 4.03 18.25
N TYR A 49 1.55 4.59 19.07
CA TYR A 49 0.53 3.82 19.80
C TYR A 49 1.08 2.68 20.69
N GLY A 50 2.31 2.81 21.17
CA GLY A 50 2.99 1.74 21.93
C GLY A 50 3.46 0.56 21.06
N LEU A 51 3.40 0.68 19.73
CA LEU A 51 3.92 -0.29 18.76
C LEU A 51 5.20 0.25 18.13
N GLU A 52 6.16 -0.63 17.86
CA GLU A 52 7.41 -0.32 17.17
C GLU A 52 7.38 -0.90 15.76
N ASN A 53 7.73 -0.07 14.76
CA ASN A 53 7.92 -0.54 13.39
C ASN A 53 9.41 -0.79 13.12
N ASN A 54 9.90 -1.98 13.45
CA ASN A 54 11.30 -2.37 13.23
C ASN A 54 11.62 -2.76 11.76
N SER A 55 10.67 -2.55 10.84
CA SER A 55 10.82 -2.82 9.41
C SER A 55 11.38 -1.60 8.66
N PRO A 56 12.12 -1.81 7.55
CA PRO A 56 12.46 -0.73 6.61
C PRO A 56 11.26 -0.19 5.83
N PHE A 57 10.08 -0.81 5.94
CA PHE A 57 8.87 -0.42 5.22
C PHE A 57 7.88 0.33 6.11
N VAL A 58 7.07 1.20 5.51
CA VAL A 58 5.98 1.88 6.22
C VAL A 58 4.95 0.85 6.67
N ARG A 59 4.44 1.01 7.89
CA ARG A 59 3.36 0.18 8.42
C ARG A 59 2.06 0.95 8.41
N LEU A 60 1.04 0.47 7.71
CA LEU A 60 -0.27 1.15 7.64
C LEU A 60 -1.29 0.55 8.61
N ASN A 61 -2.36 1.29 8.87
CA ASN A 61 -3.52 0.75 9.57
C ASN A 61 -4.16 -0.39 8.74
N CYS A 62 -4.59 -1.46 9.40
CA CYS A 62 -5.19 -2.63 8.75
C CYS A 62 -6.42 -2.29 7.90
N ASP A 63 -7.16 -1.23 8.20
CA ASP A 63 -8.27 -0.77 7.36
C ASP A 63 -7.81 -0.33 5.96
N CYS A 64 -6.63 0.30 5.87
CA CYS A 64 -6.05 0.69 4.59
C CYS A 64 -5.62 -0.54 3.79
N ASP A 65 -4.98 -1.51 4.45
CA ASP A 65 -4.55 -2.76 3.81
C ASP A 65 -5.75 -3.60 3.35
N ASN A 66 -6.83 -3.66 4.14
CA ASN A 66 -8.07 -4.35 3.76
C ASN A 66 -8.74 -3.68 2.54
N LYS A 67 -8.84 -2.35 2.54
CA LYS A 67 -9.35 -1.59 1.38
C LYS A 67 -8.47 -1.81 0.15
N PHE A 68 -7.15 -1.84 0.33
CA PHE A 68 -6.20 -2.09 -0.75
C PHE A 68 -6.37 -3.49 -1.34
N TYR A 69 -6.49 -4.51 -0.49
CA TYR A 69 -6.76 -5.89 -0.91
C TYR A 69 -8.05 -6.00 -1.73
N ASP A 70 -9.14 -5.39 -1.25
CA ASP A 70 -10.43 -5.39 -1.96
C ASP A 70 -10.37 -4.61 -3.27
N CYS A 71 -9.61 -3.52 -3.32
CA CYS A 71 -9.40 -2.74 -4.53
C CYS A 71 -8.64 -3.55 -5.58
N LEU A 72 -7.53 -4.19 -5.21
CA LEU A 72 -6.73 -5.02 -6.11
C LEU A 72 -7.52 -6.20 -6.68
N LYS A 73 -8.39 -6.83 -5.86
CA LYS A 73 -9.30 -7.88 -6.31
C LYS A 73 -10.31 -7.43 -7.36
N LYS A 74 -10.75 -6.17 -7.29
CA LYS A 74 -11.72 -5.56 -8.21
C LYS A 74 -11.06 -4.91 -9.43
N SER A 75 -9.74 -4.74 -9.41
CA SER A 75 -8.99 -4.18 -10.53
C SER A 75 -9.17 -5.02 -11.79
N THR A 76 -9.44 -4.36 -12.91
CA THR A 76 -9.54 -4.99 -14.24
C THR A 76 -8.18 -5.19 -14.91
N ASP A 77 -7.12 -4.58 -14.37
CA ASP A 77 -5.78 -4.73 -14.92
C ASP A 77 -5.13 -6.02 -14.43
N GLN A 78 -4.37 -6.68 -15.32
CA GLN A 78 -3.63 -7.89 -14.97
C GLN A 78 -2.63 -7.68 -13.81
N ALA A 79 -2.13 -6.44 -13.65
CA ALA A 79 -1.19 -6.07 -12.60
C ALA A 79 -1.77 -6.21 -11.18
N GLY A 80 -3.09 -6.07 -11.00
CA GLY A 80 -3.73 -6.09 -9.68
C GLY A 80 -3.48 -7.39 -8.92
N ARG A 81 -3.58 -8.53 -9.61
CA ARG A 81 -3.31 -9.86 -9.02
C ARG A 81 -1.85 -10.00 -8.60
N THR A 82 -0.92 -9.62 -9.48
CA THR A 82 0.52 -9.72 -9.20
C THR A 82 0.94 -8.85 -8.03
N ILE A 83 0.45 -7.61 -7.96
CA ILE A 83 0.74 -6.70 -6.85
C ILE A 83 0.13 -7.23 -5.54
N GLY A 84 -1.09 -7.78 -5.59
CA GLY A 84 -1.72 -8.41 -4.43
C GLY A 84 -0.89 -9.58 -3.88
N ASP A 85 -0.45 -10.48 -4.75
CA ASP A 85 0.38 -11.61 -4.33
C ASP A 85 1.72 -11.14 -3.75
N LEU A 86 2.40 -10.18 -4.40
CA LEU A 86 3.66 -9.63 -3.91
C LEU A 86 3.50 -9.01 -2.51
N TYR A 87 2.47 -8.19 -2.30
CA TYR A 87 2.28 -7.48 -1.04
C TYR A 87 1.82 -8.41 0.10
N PHE A 88 0.77 -9.19 -0.14
CA PHE A 88 0.09 -9.96 0.92
C PHE A 88 0.67 -11.36 1.16
N ASN A 89 1.35 -11.96 0.17
CA ASN A 89 1.89 -13.32 0.30
C ASN A 89 3.42 -13.36 0.41
N PHE A 90 4.15 -12.49 -0.29
CA PHE A 90 5.62 -12.55 -0.34
C PHE A 90 6.32 -11.57 0.59
N ILE A 91 5.91 -10.30 0.62
CA ILE A 91 6.56 -9.27 1.44
C ILE A 91 6.15 -9.40 2.93
N LEU A 92 5.05 -10.13 3.20
CA LEU A 92 4.49 -10.34 4.54
C LEU A 92 4.34 -9.02 5.31
N SER A 93 3.86 -7.98 4.61
CA SER A 93 3.59 -6.68 5.23
C SER A 93 2.61 -6.87 6.39
N MET A 94 3.01 -6.48 7.59
CA MET A 94 2.15 -6.51 8.78
C MET A 94 1.49 -5.15 8.91
N CYS A 95 0.17 -5.07 8.93
CA CYS A 95 -0.53 -3.85 9.33
C CYS A 95 -0.60 -3.70 10.86
N PHE A 96 -1.14 -2.59 11.36
CA PHE A 96 -1.49 -2.43 12.78
C PHE A 96 -2.96 -2.03 12.96
N MET A 97 -3.52 -2.34 14.13
CA MET A 97 -4.89 -1.99 14.51
C MET A 97 -4.87 -1.33 15.89
N LYS A 98 -5.70 -0.30 16.11
CA LYS A 98 -5.87 0.30 17.44
C LYS A 98 -6.98 -0.42 18.18
N CYS A 99 -6.89 -0.47 19.51
CA CYS A 99 -7.95 -1.05 20.35
C CYS A 99 -9.30 -0.34 20.22
N THR A 100 -9.32 0.90 19.72
CA THR A 100 -10.55 1.66 19.45
C THR A 100 -11.24 1.27 18.14
N ASP A 101 -10.56 0.53 17.27
CA ASP A 101 -11.07 0.09 15.96
C ASP A 101 -11.80 -1.28 16.10
N ARG A 102 -12.21 -1.65 17.32
CA ARG A 102 -12.81 -2.94 17.68
C ARG A 102 -14.25 -2.80 18.16
#